data_AF-A0A416MKF2-F1
#
_entry.id   AF-A0A416MKF2-F1
#
_cell.length_a   1.000
_cell.length_b   1.000
_cell.length_c   1.000
_cell.angle_alpha   90.00
_cell.angle_beta   90.00
_cell.angle_gamma   90.00
#
_symmetry.space_group_name_H-M   'P 1'
#
loop_
_entity.id
_entity.type
_entity.pdbx_description
1 polymer ?
#
loop_
_entity_poly.entity_id
_entity_poly.type
_entity_poly.pdbx_seq_one_letter_code
_entity_poly.pdbx_strand_id
1 'polypeptide(L)'
;MKKIAILGSTGSIGTQSLEVIRSQPDMEATVLAAGSNVELLEKQIREFHPKLVCVYKEDAAKLLKQAVADLDVTIVSGMDGLIEAAAFPETQIVVTAVVGMIGIRPTIAAIKAGKDIALANKETLVTAGHLIIPMIKQYGVRLLPVDSEHSAIFQSLMGSSPEGSTGHKIDKILLTASGGPFRGWTKEQMKNIRPEDALKHPNWVMGRKITIDSSTMVNKGLEVMEAKWLFGVEYDQVQVVIQPQSVIHSMVQFEDGAVIAQLGTPDMKLPIQLALTYPDRRYLPGKRLDFAELGSISFFAPDFENFPGLALAYKVGKEGGNRPTIYNAANEFAVSRFLDHKLSYPGIIEAIEASLDHVGFVQNPNVDKILETEAAVYEFLQSALA
;
A
#
# COMPACT_ATOMS: atom_id res chain seq x y z
N MET A 1 20.22 -15.87 9.98
CA MET A 1 19.28 -14.78 10.26
C MET A 1 18.87 -14.14 8.94
N LYS A 2 17.58 -13.97 8.69
CA LYS A 2 17.02 -13.25 7.54
C LYS A 2 17.13 -11.74 7.83
N LYS A 3 17.88 -11.02 7.01
CA LYS A 3 18.14 -9.59 7.11
C LYS A 3 17.17 -8.81 6.25
N ILE A 4 16.57 -7.79 6.84
CA ILE A 4 15.40 -7.10 6.31
C ILE A 4 15.71 -5.61 6.18
N ALA A 5 15.37 -5.03 5.02
CA ALA A 5 15.29 -3.58 4.86
C ALA A 5 13.85 -3.12 5.04
N ILE A 6 13.60 -2.06 5.79
CA ILE A 6 12.27 -1.48 5.99
C ILE A 6 12.27 -0.03 5.50
N LEU A 7 11.68 0.18 4.33
CA LEU A 7 11.51 1.52 3.78
C LEU A 7 10.23 2.13 4.33
N GLY A 8 10.31 3.16 5.16
CA GLY A 8 9.14 3.71 5.88
C GLY A 8 8.97 3.14 7.30
N SER A 9 10.07 2.84 7.99
CA SER A 9 10.16 2.28 9.35
C SER A 9 9.37 3.04 10.42
N THR A 10 9.21 4.35 10.29
CA THR A 10 8.47 5.20 11.25
C THR A 10 6.98 5.35 10.93
N GLY A 11 6.50 4.74 9.84
CA GLY A 11 5.08 4.69 9.49
C GLY A 11 4.37 3.48 10.12
N SER A 12 3.04 3.42 10.00
CA SER A 12 2.22 2.35 10.62
C SER A 12 2.67 0.94 10.24
N ILE A 13 2.97 0.68 8.97
CA ILE A 13 3.46 -0.65 8.53
C ILE A 13 4.90 -0.88 9.00
N GLY A 14 5.75 0.15 8.98
CA GLY A 14 7.14 0.04 9.42
C GLY A 14 7.29 -0.31 10.90
N THR A 15 6.53 0.36 11.77
CA THR A 15 6.55 0.09 13.21
C THR A 15 6.01 -1.32 13.51
N GLN A 16 4.96 -1.74 12.83
CA GLN A 16 4.41 -3.09 12.97
C GLN A 16 5.35 -4.16 12.40
N SER A 17 6.10 -3.85 11.34
CA SER A 17 7.14 -4.74 10.82
C SER A 17 8.26 -4.95 11.83
N LEU A 18 8.69 -3.89 12.52
CA LEU A 18 9.65 -3.99 13.61
C LEU A 18 9.09 -4.78 14.81
N GLU A 19 7.81 -4.65 15.13
CA GLU A 19 7.15 -5.51 16.13
C GLU A 19 7.17 -6.99 15.75
N VAL A 20 6.87 -7.31 14.48
CA VAL A 20 6.95 -8.68 13.98
C VAL A 20 8.40 -9.18 14.07
N ILE A 21 9.38 -8.43 13.59
CA ILE A 21 10.80 -8.82 13.63
C ILE A 21 11.27 -9.06 15.06
N ARG A 22 10.89 -8.20 16.01
CA ARG A 22 11.21 -8.37 17.44
C ARG A 22 10.75 -9.71 18.00
N SER A 23 9.65 -10.25 17.48
CA SER A 23 9.11 -11.55 17.90
C SER A 23 9.75 -12.76 17.20
N GLN A 24 10.67 -12.55 16.25
CA GLN A 24 11.26 -13.60 15.41
C GLN A 24 12.78 -13.68 15.61
N PRO A 25 13.29 -14.71 16.30
CA PRO A 25 14.70 -14.78 16.71
C PRO A 25 15.69 -14.96 15.54
N ASP A 26 15.19 -15.36 14.38
CA ASP A 26 15.98 -15.57 13.16
C ASP A 26 15.87 -14.41 12.18
N MET A 27 15.32 -13.25 12.58
CA MET A 27 15.17 -12.05 11.74
C MET A 27 15.91 -10.85 12.31
N GLU A 28 16.41 -10.00 11.42
CA GLU A 28 17.18 -8.81 11.79
C GLU A 28 16.79 -7.63 10.90
N ALA A 29 16.46 -6.49 11.51
CA ALA A 29 16.22 -5.23 10.79
C ALA A 29 17.55 -4.51 10.52
N THR A 30 18.23 -4.90 9.45
CA THR A 30 19.57 -4.41 9.10
C THR A 30 19.55 -3.02 8.45
N VAL A 31 18.44 -2.63 7.83
CA VAL A 31 18.30 -1.32 7.17
C VAL A 31 16.95 -0.68 7.51
N LEU A 32 16.96 0.60 7.88
CA LEU A 32 15.75 1.39 8.12
C LEU A 32 15.75 2.62 7.20
N ALA A 33 14.58 3.00 6.69
CA ALA A 33 14.41 4.32 6.08
C ALA A 33 13.19 5.04 6.63
N ALA A 34 13.24 6.37 6.70
CA ALA A 34 12.13 7.21 7.10
C ALA A 34 12.13 8.54 6.34
N GLY A 35 11.01 9.26 6.40
CA GLY A 35 10.89 10.60 5.82
C GLY A 35 11.66 11.66 6.63
N SER A 36 11.21 11.92 7.85
CA SER A 36 11.77 12.98 8.71
C SER A 36 11.53 12.83 10.22
N ASN A 37 10.97 11.70 10.68
CA ASN A 37 10.67 11.50 12.10
C ASN A 37 11.95 11.04 12.86
N VAL A 38 12.83 12.00 13.16
CA VAL A 38 14.14 11.76 13.78
C VAL A 38 14.00 11.09 15.15
N GLU A 39 13.08 11.55 16.00
CA GLU A 39 12.93 11.04 17.36
C GLU A 39 12.56 9.55 17.39
N LEU A 40 11.57 9.14 16.59
CA LEU A 40 11.19 7.73 16.55
C LEU A 40 12.27 6.88 15.88
N LEU A 41 12.91 7.39 14.84
CA LEU A 41 13.96 6.67 14.14
C LEU A 41 15.20 6.46 15.02
N GLU A 42 15.59 7.43 15.85
CA GLU A 42 16.66 7.26 16.84
C GLU A 42 16.34 6.10 17.80
N LYS A 43 15.12 6.05 18.34
CA LYS A 43 14.67 4.95 19.21
C LYS A 43 14.78 3.60 18.50
N GLN A 44 14.37 3.54 17.24
CA GLN A 44 14.48 2.32 16.42
C GLN A 44 15.94 1.93 16.16
N ILE A 45 16.84 2.87 15.92
CA ILE A 45 18.28 2.59 15.74
C ILE A 45 18.88 1.99 17.01
N ARG A 46 18.61 2.62 18.16
CA ARG A 46 19.13 2.17 19.45
C ARG A 46 18.60 0.78 19.86
N GLU A 47 17.41 0.42 19.39
CA GLU A 47 16.84 -0.90 19.65
C GLU A 47 17.38 -1.96 18.68
N PHE A 48 17.27 -1.70 17.37
CA PHE A 48 17.50 -2.71 16.34
C PHE A 48 18.92 -2.73 15.77
N HIS A 49 19.75 -1.73 16.09
CA HIS A 49 21.15 -1.62 15.66
C HIS A 49 21.36 -1.85 14.15
N PRO A 50 20.61 -1.15 13.27
CA PRO A 50 20.76 -1.30 11.83
C PRO A 50 22.14 -0.84 11.37
N LYS A 51 22.61 -1.40 10.24
CA LYS A 51 23.89 -1.00 9.61
C LYS A 51 23.77 0.27 8.81
N LEU A 52 22.63 0.48 8.14
CA LEU A 52 22.38 1.63 7.30
C LEU A 52 20.99 2.21 7.58
N VAL A 53 20.93 3.53 7.66
CA VAL A 53 19.69 4.27 7.83
C VAL A 53 19.59 5.40 6.83
N CYS A 54 18.47 5.43 6.10
CA CYS A 54 18.15 6.52 5.18
C CYS A 54 17.12 7.48 5.81
N VAL A 55 17.42 8.78 5.81
CA VAL A 55 16.43 9.82 6.11
C VAL A 55 16.20 10.66 4.87
N TYR A 56 14.99 10.63 4.31
CA TYR A 56 14.72 11.27 3.03
C TYR A 56 14.99 12.79 3.06
N LYS A 57 14.54 13.49 4.11
CA LYS A 57 14.84 14.92 4.27
C LYS A 57 16.27 15.14 4.80
N GLU A 58 17.10 15.83 4.03
CA GLU A 58 18.52 16.06 4.36
C GLU A 58 18.73 16.74 5.72
N ASP A 59 17.93 17.75 6.07
CA ASP A 59 18.09 18.43 7.35
C ASP A 59 17.75 17.53 8.54
N ALA A 60 16.75 16.65 8.38
CA ALA A 60 16.44 15.63 9.38
C ALA A 60 17.56 14.57 9.47
N ALA A 61 18.20 14.23 8.34
CA ALA A 61 19.34 13.33 8.31
C ALA A 61 20.54 13.88 9.10
N LYS A 62 20.84 15.19 8.95
CA LYS A 62 21.89 15.88 9.71
C LYS A 62 21.64 15.82 11.21
N LEU A 63 20.40 16.08 11.64
CA LEU A 63 20.00 15.99 13.05
C LEU A 63 20.13 14.57 13.58
N LEU A 64 19.67 13.57 12.84
CA LEU A 64 19.80 12.17 13.24
C LEU A 64 21.26 11.77 13.39
N LYS A 65 22.13 12.13 12.43
CA LYS A 65 23.57 11.83 12.49
C LYS A 65 24.24 12.37 13.74
N GLN A 66 23.81 13.52 14.25
CA GLN A 66 24.30 14.04 15.53
C GLN A 66 23.75 13.23 16.72
N ALA A 67 22.47 12.87 16.68
CA ALA A 67 21.79 12.16 17.76
C ALA A 67 22.30 10.71 17.97
N VAL A 68 22.82 10.07 16.92
CA VAL A 68 23.38 8.70 16.98
C VAL A 68 24.89 8.64 16.76
N ALA A 69 25.60 9.74 16.99
CA ALA A 69 27.05 9.81 16.79
C ALA A 69 27.85 8.83 17.68
N ASP A 70 27.22 8.30 18.73
CA ASP A 70 27.75 7.28 19.63
C ASP A 70 27.62 5.83 19.09
N LEU A 71 26.92 5.63 17.97
CA LEU A 71 26.60 4.31 17.41
C LEU A 71 27.31 4.08 16.08
N ASP A 72 27.62 2.80 15.79
CA ASP A 72 28.16 2.38 14.50
C ASP A 72 27.03 2.15 13.48
N VAL A 73 26.53 3.25 12.91
CA VAL A 73 25.47 3.24 11.90
C VAL A 73 25.76 4.24 10.78
N THR A 74 25.58 3.82 9.53
CA THR A 74 25.74 4.72 8.37
C THR A 74 24.45 5.48 8.10
N ILE A 75 24.49 6.81 8.11
CA ILE A 75 23.34 7.67 7.77
C ILE A 75 23.48 8.21 6.34
N VAL A 76 22.50 7.91 5.50
CA VAL A 76 22.35 8.43 4.12
C VAL A 76 21.04 9.21 3.97
N SER A 77 20.88 9.95 2.87
CA SER A 77 19.70 10.79 2.66
C SER A 77 19.23 10.89 1.22
N GLY A 78 18.01 11.43 1.05
CA GLY A 78 17.41 11.66 -0.26
C GLY A 78 17.02 10.38 -1.00
N MET A 79 16.72 10.53 -2.29
CA MET A 79 16.34 9.42 -3.16
C MET A 79 17.49 8.42 -3.35
N ASP A 80 18.73 8.91 -3.50
CA ASP A 80 19.90 8.04 -3.67
C ASP A 80 20.14 7.17 -2.43
N GLY A 81 20.03 7.76 -1.23
CA GLY A 81 20.08 6.99 0.02
C GLY A 81 18.94 5.99 0.17
N LEU A 82 17.74 6.30 -0.34
CA LEU A 82 16.61 5.37 -0.31
C LEU A 82 16.80 4.20 -1.28
N ILE A 83 17.38 4.45 -2.45
CA ILE A 83 17.78 3.43 -3.43
C ILE A 83 18.87 2.53 -2.85
N GLU A 84 19.89 3.11 -2.21
CA GLU A 84 20.95 2.38 -1.52
C GLU A 84 20.38 1.49 -0.40
N ALA A 85 19.48 2.03 0.42
CA ALA A 85 18.80 1.29 1.47
C ALA A 85 18.01 0.09 0.92
N ALA A 86 17.32 0.26 -0.19
CA ALA A 86 16.54 -0.80 -0.84
C ALA A 86 17.43 -1.89 -1.47
N ALA A 87 18.60 -1.51 -2.01
CA ALA A 87 19.53 -2.42 -2.67
C ALA A 87 20.64 -2.97 -1.76
N PHE A 88 20.58 -2.71 -0.44
CA PHE A 88 21.68 -3.01 0.48
C PHE A 88 22.14 -4.49 0.38
N PRO A 89 23.45 -4.76 0.19
CA PRO A 89 23.92 -6.10 -0.17
C PRO A 89 23.50 -7.22 0.79
N GLU A 90 23.47 -6.96 2.09
CA GLU A 90 23.22 -8.00 3.10
C GLU A 90 21.76 -8.36 3.31
N THR A 91 20.80 -7.55 2.84
CA THR A 91 19.37 -7.84 3.03
C THR A 91 18.89 -8.90 2.03
N GLN A 92 17.87 -9.67 2.40
CA GLN A 92 17.23 -10.64 1.49
C GLN A 92 15.83 -10.19 1.08
N ILE A 93 15.16 -9.41 1.93
CA ILE A 93 13.80 -8.93 1.70
C ILE A 93 13.70 -7.44 2.04
N VAL A 94 12.93 -6.71 1.24
CA VAL A 94 12.65 -5.30 1.43
C VAL A 94 11.17 -5.11 1.69
N VAL A 95 10.82 -4.58 2.85
CA VAL A 95 9.47 -4.10 3.16
C VAL A 95 9.33 -2.69 2.61
N THR A 96 8.52 -2.51 1.57
CA THR A 96 8.24 -1.20 0.98
C THR A 96 6.99 -0.60 1.64
N ALA A 97 7.19 0.16 2.71
CA ALA A 97 6.16 0.81 3.52
C ALA A 97 6.17 2.35 3.40
N VAL A 98 6.83 2.88 2.36
CA VAL A 98 6.76 4.30 2.00
C VAL A 98 5.37 4.60 1.41
N VAL A 99 4.92 5.85 1.55
CA VAL A 99 3.63 6.30 1.02
C VAL A 99 3.85 7.01 -0.32
N GLY A 100 3.05 6.65 -1.32
CA GLY A 100 3.00 7.30 -2.63
C GLY A 100 4.02 6.79 -3.65
N MET A 101 4.16 7.52 -4.76
CA MET A 101 4.98 7.12 -5.92
C MET A 101 6.49 7.08 -5.68
N ILE A 102 6.95 7.64 -4.55
CA ILE A 102 8.36 7.60 -4.13
C ILE A 102 8.91 6.16 -4.03
N GLY A 103 8.06 5.16 -3.83
CA GLY A 103 8.44 3.75 -3.73
C GLY A 103 8.89 3.10 -5.04
N ILE A 104 8.62 3.69 -6.21
CA ILE A 104 8.89 3.05 -7.51
C ILE A 104 10.38 2.80 -7.72
N ARG A 105 11.21 3.86 -7.62
CA ARG A 105 12.66 3.78 -7.83
C ARG A 105 13.36 2.82 -6.85
N PRO A 106 13.15 2.90 -5.53
CA PRO A 106 13.76 1.95 -4.60
C PRO A 106 13.26 0.52 -4.79
N THR A 107 11.98 0.31 -5.16
CA THR A 107 11.48 -1.04 -5.47
C THR A 107 12.18 -1.63 -6.69
N ILE A 108 12.36 -0.84 -7.76
CA ILE A 108 13.14 -1.26 -8.94
C ILE A 108 14.58 -1.62 -8.55
N ALA A 109 15.21 -0.83 -7.69
CA ALA A 109 16.58 -1.09 -7.23
C ALA A 109 16.68 -2.40 -6.42
N ALA A 110 15.74 -2.64 -5.51
CA ALA A 110 15.66 -3.86 -4.73
C ALA A 110 15.47 -5.10 -5.63
N ILE A 111 14.59 -5.03 -6.62
CA ILE A 111 14.37 -6.13 -7.59
C ILE A 111 15.65 -6.43 -8.36
N LYS A 112 16.32 -5.39 -8.89
CA LYS A 112 17.59 -5.55 -9.62
C LYS A 112 18.71 -6.12 -8.75
N ALA A 113 18.67 -5.84 -7.45
CA ALA A 113 19.61 -6.39 -6.46
C ALA A 113 19.23 -7.80 -5.97
N GLY A 114 18.22 -8.43 -6.57
CA GLY A 114 17.81 -9.81 -6.25
C GLY A 114 17.10 -9.95 -4.90
N LYS A 115 16.45 -8.90 -4.40
CA LYS A 115 15.73 -8.91 -3.13
C LYS A 115 14.27 -9.30 -3.32
N ASP A 116 13.75 -10.15 -2.44
CA ASP A 116 12.31 -10.36 -2.33
C ASP A 116 11.64 -9.06 -1.85
N ILE A 117 10.44 -8.78 -2.35
CA ILE A 117 9.71 -7.54 -2.05
C ILE A 117 8.48 -7.87 -1.21
N ALA A 118 8.42 -7.36 0.01
CA ALA A 118 7.21 -7.32 0.83
C ALA A 118 6.50 -5.98 0.58
N LEU A 119 5.53 -5.98 -0.33
CA LEU A 119 4.93 -4.77 -0.88
C LEU A 119 3.72 -4.31 -0.07
N ALA A 120 3.85 -3.18 0.63
CA ALA A 120 2.73 -2.47 1.27
C ALA A 120 2.33 -1.17 0.54
N ASN A 121 3.21 -0.67 -0.34
CA ASN A 121 3.01 0.56 -1.12
C ASN A 121 2.29 0.24 -2.44
N LYS A 122 0.96 0.23 -2.40
CA LYS A 122 0.10 -0.05 -3.56
C LYS A 122 0.35 0.88 -4.74
N GLU A 123 0.68 2.14 -4.47
CA GLU A 123 0.91 3.17 -5.49
C GLU A 123 2.02 2.78 -6.49
N THR A 124 3.01 1.98 -6.06
CA THR A 124 4.03 1.43 -6.96
C THR A 124 3.43 0.53 -8.04
N LEU A 125 2.52 -0.38 -7.69
CA LEU A 125 1.89 -1.25 -8.69
C LEU A 125 0.79 -0.55 -9.47
N VAL A 126 0.06 0.37 -8.85
CA VAL A 126 -0.95 1.18 -9.55
C VAL A 126 -0.33 1.93 -10.72
N THR A 127 0.83 2.55 -10.50
CA THR A 127 1.45 3.47 -11.47
C THR A 127 2.51 2.81 -12.35
N ALA A 128 3.20 1.78 -11.85
CA ALA A 128 4.32 1.14 -12.53
C ALA A 128 4.19 -0.39 -12.65
N GLY A 129 3.01 -0.96 -12.42
CA GLY A 129 2.79 -2.41 -12.47
C GLY A 129 3.23 -3.06 -13.79
N HIS A 130 3.03 -2.39 -14.92
CA HIS A 130 3.48 -2.84 -16.25
C HIS A 130 5.00 -2.90 -16.41
N LEU A 131 5.76 -2.20 -15.55
CA LEU A 131 7.23 -2.24 -15.51
C LEU A 131 7.72 -3.21 -14.44
N ILE A 132 7.07 -3.22 -13.27
CA ILE A 132 7.46 -4.00 -12.11
C ILE A 132 7.22 -5.49 -12.34
N ILE A 133 6.04 -5.90 -12.81
CA ILE A 133 5.71 -7.33 -12.96
C ILE A 133 6.65 -8.07 -13.93
N PRO A 134 6.98 -7.53 -15.12
CA PRO A 134 8.01 -8.15 -15.97
C PRO A 134 9.38 -8.23 -15.28
N MET A 135 9.75 -7.22 -14.50
CA MET A 135 11.04 -7.18 -13.79
C MET A 135 11.12 -8.25 -12.69
N ILE A 136 10.05 -8.45 -11.92
CA ILE A 136 9.95 -9.53 -10.92
C ILE A 136 10.25 -10.88 -11.58
N LYS A 137 9.63 -11.16 -12.74
CA LYS A 137 9.88 -12.39 -13.52
C LYS A 137 11.31 -12.48 -14.03
N GLN A 138 11.84 -11.38 -14.56
CA GLN A 138 13.20 -11.31 -15.12
C GLN A 138 14.28 -11.62 -14.08
N TYR A 139 14.15 -11.07 -12.86
CA TYR A 139 15.15 -11.20 -11.80
C TYR A 139 14.89 -12.39 -10.86
N GLY A 140 13.76 -13.09 -11.03
CA GLY A 140 13.44 -14.30 -10.25
C GLY A 140 13.23 -14.04 -8.76
N VAL A 141 12.85 -12.81 -8.38
CA VAL A 141 12.53 -12.44 -7.00
C VAL A 141 11.05 -12.64 -6.72
N ARG A 142 10.67 -12.72 -5.45
CA ARG A 142 9.26 -12.80 -5.05
C ARG A 142 8.67 -11.42 -4.83
N LEU A 143 7.39 -11.28 -5.15
CA LEU A 143 6.55 -10.14 -4.78
C LEU A 143 5.46 -10.63 -3.83
N LEU A 144 5.56 -10.23 -2.57
CA LEU A 144 4.74 -10.72 -1.46
C LEU A 144 3.82 -9.58 -0.99
N PRO A 145 2.49 -9.71 -1.14
CA PRO A 145 1.57 -8.64 -0.76
C PRO A 145 1.47 -8.50 0.76
N VAL A 146 1.64 -7.26 1.24
CA VAL A 146 1.44 -6.87 2.64
C VAL A 146 0.11 -6.17 2.83
N ASP A 147 -0.46 -5.56 1.79
CA ASP A 147 -1.82 -5.02 1.87
C ASP A 147 -2.82 -6.13 2.25
N SER A 148 -3.78 -5.81 3.12
CA SER A 148 -4.52 -6.81 3.88
C SER A 148 -5.37 -7.70 2.99
N GLU A 149 -6.04 -7.08 2.02
CA GLU A 149 -6.88 -7.69 1.02
C GLU A 149 -6.07 -8.58 0.06
N HIS A 150 -4.95 -8.10 -0.44
CA HIS A 150 -4.11 -8.88 -1.35
C HIS A 150 -3.36 -9.98 -0.64
N SER A 151 -2.96 -9.78 0.61
CA SER A 151 -2.45 -10.86 1.45
C SER A 151 -3.52 -11.92 1.71
N ALA A 152 -4.78 -11.53 1.89
CA ALA A 152 -5.90 -12.46 2.03
C ALA A 152 -6.17 -13.26 0.75
N ILE A 153 -6.10 -12.62 -0.42
CA ILE A 153 -6.17 -13.27 -1.73
C ILE A 153 -5.01 -14.26 -1.88
N PHE A 154 -3.79 -13.82 -1.62
CA PHE A 154 -2.59 -14.66 -1.69
C PHE A 154 -2.70 -15.88 -0.78
N GLN A 155 -3.19 -15.72 0.45
CA GLN A 155 -3.44 -16.82 1.38
C GLN A 155 -4.53 -17.78 0.89
N SER A 156 -5.56 -17.26 0.23
CA SER A 156 -6.64 -18.07 -0.34
C SER A 156 -6.13 -18.92 -1.51
N LEU A 157 -5.18 -18.39 -2.29
CA LEU A 157 -4.49 -19.12 -3.36
C LEU A 157 -3.47 -20.14 -2.81
N MET A 158 -2.73 -19.80 -1.75
CA MET A 158 -1.85 -20.77 -1.07
C MET A 158 -2.63 -21.99 -0.55
N GLY A 159 -3.86 -21.76 -0.05
CA GLY A 159 -4.71 -22.83 0.47
C GLY A 159 -5.24 -23.80 -0.58
N SER A 160 -5.20 -23.45 -1.87
CA SER A 160 -5.77 -24.26 -2.95
C SER A 160 -4.78 -25.16 -3.69
N SER A 161 -3.47 -25.10 -3.39
CA SER A 161 -2.48 -26.01 -4.01
C SER A 161 -1.27 -26.29 -3.09
N PRO A 162 -0.84 -27.56 -2.91
CA PRO A 162 0.34 -27.92 -2.10
C PRO A 162 1.66 -27.28 -2.56
N GLU A 163 1.77 -26.99 -3.86
CA GLU A 163 2.94 -26.33 -4.48
C GLU A 163 2.79 -24.79 -4.55
N GLY A 164 1.72 -24.23 -3.98
CA GLY A 164 1.34 -22.82 -4.19
C GLY A 164 0.97 -22.49 -5.64
N SER A 165 0.78 -23.51 -6.49
CA SER A 165 0.43 -23.32 -7.90
C SER A 165 -0.94 -22.66 -8.01
N THR A 166 -0.99 -21.59 -8.79
CA THR A 166 -2.20 -20.95 -9.34
C THR A 166 -2.90 -21.85 -10.38
N GLY A 167 -2.72 -23.17 -10.31
CA GLY A 167 -3.23 -24.13 -11.30
C GLY A 167 -4.74 -24.10 -11.43
N HIS A 168 -5.44 -23.63 -10.39
CA HIS A 168 -6.84 -23.26 -10.48
C HIS A 168 -6.98 -21.86 -11.05
N LYS A 169 -7.59 -21.76 -12.22
CA LYS A 169 -7.94 -20.47 -12.82
C LYS A 169 -8.86 -19.70 -11.88
N ILE A 170 -8.44 -18.48 -11.55
CA ILE A 170 -9.27 -17.52 -10.84
C ILE A 170 -10.40 -17.11 -11.78
N ASP A 171 -11.65 -17.33 -11.37
CA ASP A 171 -12.80 -16.77 -12.06
C ASP A 171 -12.97 -15.31 -11.61
N LYS A 172 -12.96 -15.09 -10.29
CA LYS A 172 -13.17 -13.77 -9.70
C LYS A 172 -12.45 -13.57 -8.37
N ILE A 173 -11.89 -12.39 -8.18
CA ILE A 173 -11.45 -11.88 -6.88
C ILE A 173 -12.61 -11.11 -6.25
N LEU A 174 -12.98 -11.47 -5.03
CA LEU A 174 -13.96 -10.75 -4.22
C LEU A 174 -13.20 -9.86 -3.24
N LEU A 175 -12.96 -8.61 -3.65
CA LEU A 175 -12.15 -7.64 -2.93
C LEU A 175 -13.02 -6.92 -1.89
N THR A 176 -12.88 -7.28 -0.62
CA THR A 176 -13.72 -6.73 0.44
C THR A 176 -13.31 -5.32 0.84
N ALA A 177 -14.25 -4.47 1.24
CA ALA A 177 -13.98 -3.11 1.75
C ALA A 177 -14.81 -2.82 3.01
N SER A 178 -14.29 -2.03 3.95
CA SER A 178 -15.09 -1.56 5.12
C SER A 178 -16.26 -0.65 4.72
N GLY A 179 -16.10 0.07 3.60
CA GLY A 179 -16.98 1.15 3.15
C GLY A 179 -16.67 2.52 3.79
N GLY A 180 -15.68 2.59 4.69
CA GLY A 180 -15.27 3.84 5.33
C GLY A 180 -16.29 4.42 6.32
N PRO A 181 -15.97 5.56 6.96
CA PRO A 181 -16.83 6.22 7.95
C PRO A 181 -18.14 6.77 7.38
N PHE A 182 -18.21 7.04 6.07
CA PHE A 182 -19.36 7.67 5.42
C PHE A 182 -20.26 6.67 4.67
N ARG A 183 -20.08 5.36 4.90
CA ARG A 183 -20.92 4.33 4.29
C ARG A 183 -22.41 4.62 4.49
N GLY A 184 -23.17 4.69 3.40
CA GLY A 184 -24.60 4.99 3.40
C GLY A 184 -24.95 6.48 3.43
N TRP A 185 -23.96 7.38 3.36
CA TRP A 185 -24.19 8.81 3.23
C TRP A 185 -24.36 9.21 1.77
N THR A 186 -25.17 10.23 1.54
CA THR A 186 -25.36 10.85 0.22
C THR A 186 -24.30 11.92 -0.05
N LYS A 187 -24.10 12.28 -1.33
CA LYS A 187 -23.25 13.42 -1.72
C LYS A 187 -23.58 14.70 -0.96
N GLU A 188 -24.86 14.99 -0.73
CA GLU A 188 -25.31 16.16 0.02
C GLU A 188 -24.82 16.15 1.47
N GLN A 189 -24.88 14.98 2.13
CA GLN A 189 -24.38 14.82 3.50
C GLN A 189 -22.85 14.96 3.58
N MET A 190 -22.14 14.62 2.50
CA MET A 190 -20.68 14.65 2.43
C MET A 190 -20.07 16.01 2.06
N LYS A 191 -20.87 17.03 1.74
CA LYS A 191 -20.38 18.34 1.27
C LYS A 191 -19.43 19.06 2.22
N ASN A 192 -19.71 18.98 3.53
CA ASN A 192 -19.04 19.79 4.55
C ASN A 192 -18.16 18.96 5.50
N ILE A 193 -17.72 17.77 5.07
CA ILE A 193 -16.82 16.91 5.84
C ILE A 193 -15.49 17.62 6.08
N ARG A 194 -15.01 17.57 7.33
CA ARG A 194 -13.68 18.05 7.71
C ARG A 194 -12.68 16.90 7.82
N PRO A 195 -11.37 17.17 7.74
CA PRO A 195 -10.34 16.14 7.95
C PRO A 195 -10.54 15.35 9.24
N GLU A 196 -10.93 16.00 10.34
CA GLU A 196 -11.14 15.35 11.63
C GLU A 196 -12.29 14.35 11.63
N ASP A 197 -13.27 14.53 10.75
CA ASP A 197 -14.39 13.61 10.60
C ASP A 197 -13.96 12.37 9.81
N ALA A 198 -13.25 12.58 8.70
CA ALA A 198 -12.77 11.51 7.84
C ALA A 198 -11.68 10.64 8.52
N LEU A 199 -10.91 11.20 9.45
CA LEU A 199 -9.84 10.49 10.17
C LEU A 199 -10.35 9.47 11.22
N LYS A 200 -11.66 9.42 11.49
CA LYS A 200 -12.28 8.49 12.46
C LYS A 200 -12.70 7.18 11.78
N HIS A 201 -11.72 6.37 11.35
CA HIS A 201 -12.01 5.09 10.70
C HIS A 201 -12.62 4.08 11.70
N PRO A 202 -13.69 3.32 11.34
CA PRO A 202 -14.40 2.46 12.28
C PRO A 202 -13.62 1.25 12.78
N ASN A 203 -12.76 0.66 11.94
CA ASN A 203 -12.16 -0.66 12.22
C ASN A 203 -10.62 -0.68 12.34
N TRP A 204 -9.94 0.37 11.86
CA TRP A 204 -8.50 0.32 11.60
C TRP A 204 -7.83 1.60 12.09
N VAL A 205 -6.66 1.45 12.70
CA VAL A 205 -5.76 2.58 13.02
C VAL A 205 -4.71 2.65 11.93
N MET A 206 -4.81 3.67 11.06
CA MET A 206 -4.00 3.77 9.85
C MET A 206 -3.36 5.16 9.70
N GLY A 207 -2.47 5.29 8.71
CA GLY A 207 -1.89 6.59 8.35
C GLY A 207 -2.95 7.55 7.79
N ARG A 208 -2.72 8.87 7.92
CA ARG A 208 -3.70 9.90 7.55
C ARG A 208 -4.20 9.77 6.09
N LYS A 209 -3.28 9.59 5.13
CA LYS A 209 -3.60 9.50 3.69
C LYS A 209 -4.54 8.33 3.39
N ILE A 210 -4.16 7.11 3.79
CA ILE A 210 -4.98 5.91 3.57
C ILE A 210 -6.34 6.00 4.29
N THR A 211 -6.40 6.66 5.45
CA THR A 211 -7.69 6.90 6.12
C THR A 211 -8.62 7.79 5.29
N ILE A 212 -8.10 8.84 4.66
CA ILE A 212 -8.90 9.67 3.74
C ILE A 212 -9.30 8.87 2.50
N ASP A 213 -8.36 8.15 1.87
CA ASP A 213 -8.64 7.31 0.71
C ASP A 213 -9.70 6.25 1.00
N SER A 214 -9.70 5.68 2.21
CA SER A 214 -10.72 4.71 2.65
C SER A 214 -12.08 5.37 2.80
N SER A 215 -12.12 6.63 3.22
CA SER A 215 -13.38 7.37 3.34
C SER A 215 -14.02 7.68 2.00
N THR A 216 -13.21 7.95 0.96
CA THR A 216 -13.67 8.26 -0.41
C THR A 216 -13.83 7.03 -1.29
N MET A 217 -13.52 5.83 -0.76
CA MET A 217 -13.34 4.57 -1.49
C MET A 217 -12.25 4.59 -2.58
N VAL A 218 -11.47 5.66 -2.71
CA VAL A 218 -10.30 5.71 -3.59
C VAL A 218 -9.28 4.64 -3.20
N ASN A 219 -9.13 4.34 -1.90
CA ASN A 219 -8.26 3.26 -1.42
C ASN A 219 -8.60 1.94 -2.12
N LYS A 220 -9.90 1.60 -2.14
CA LYS A 220 -10.37 0.38 -2.77
C LYS A 220 -10.18 0.40 -4.29
N GLY A 221 -10.30 1.58 -4.91
CA GLY A 221 -9.99 1.77 -6.32
C GLY A 221 -8.51 1.50 -6.66
N LEU A 222 -7.58 1.99 -5.82
CA LEU A 222 -6.15 1.68 -5.95
C LEU A 222 -5.89 0.18 -5.81
N GLU A 223 -6.54 -0.47 -4.85
CA GLU A 223 -6.39 -1.91 -4.61
C GLU A 223 -6.97 -2.79 -5.73
N VAL A 224 -8.03 -2.33 -6.42
CA VAL A 224 -8.53 -2.98 -7.65
C VAL A 224 -7.44 -2.98 -8.73
N MET A 225 -6.75 -1.85 -8.92
CA MET A 225 -5.65 -1.74 -9.88
C MET A 225 -4.44 -2.57 -9.47
N GLU A 226 -4.15 -2.64 -8.18
CA GLU A 226 -3.08 -3.49 -7.64
C GLU A 226 -3.37 -4.98 -7.83
N ALA A 227 -4.61 -5.43 -7.60
CA ALA A 227 -4.99 -6.84 -7.69
C ALA A 227 -4.78 -7.41 -9.10
N LYS A 228 -5.04 -6.62 -10.15
CA LYS A 228 -4.71 -6.97 -11.54
C LYS A 228 -3.25 -7.39 -11.69
N TRP A 229 -2.34 -6.60 -11.14
CA TRP A 229 -0.91 -6.83 -11.31
C TRP A 229 -0.40 -7.99 -10.46
N LEU A 230 -0.84 -8.09 -9.21
CA LEU A 230 -0.40 -9.14 -8.29
C LEU A 230 -0.87 -10.53 -8.72
N PHE A 231 -2.10 -10.64 -9.24
CA PHE A 231 -2.74 -11.94 -9.48
C PHE A 231 -2.98 -12.24 -10.96
N GLY A 232 -2.59 -11.31 -11.86
CA GLY A 232 -2.72 -11.52 -13.31
C GLY A 232 -4.17 -11.65 -13.79
N VAL A 233 -5.10 -10.96 -13.11
CA VAL A 233 -6.53 -10.97 -13.43
C VAL A 233 -6.93 -9.71 -14.21
N GLU A 234 -8.02 -9.80 -14.98
CA GLU A 234 -8.61 -8.62 -15.59
C GLU A 234 -9.48 -7.81 -14.62
N TYR A 235 -9.71 -6.53 -14.91
CA TYR A 235 -10.52 -5.65 -14.05
C TYR A 235 -11.94 -6.17 -13.82
N ASP A 236 -12.54 -6.80 -14.83
CA ASP A 236 -13.88 -7.38 -14.73
C ASP A 236 -13.93 -8.64 -13.85
N GLN A 237 -12.77 -9.23 -13.55
CA GLN A 237 -12.62 -10.32 -12.59
C GLN A 237 -12.41 -9.82 -11.17
N VAL A 238 -12.29 -8.51 -10.93
CA VAL A 238 -12.18 -7.96 -9.56
C VAL A 238 -13.52 -7.35 -9.18
N GLN A 239 -14.23 -7.98 -8.25
CA GLN A 239 -15.52 -7.49 -7.74
C GLN A 239 -15.34 -6.95 -6.32
N VAL A 240 -15.58 -5.65 -6.14
CA VAL A 240 -15.62 -5.04 -4.81
C VAL A 240 -16.90 -5.45 -4.07
N VAL A 241 -16.75 -5.83 -2.80
CA VAL A 241 -17.86 -6.17 -1.90
C VAL A 241 -17.69 -5.43 -0.57
N ILE A 242 -18.72 -4.75 -0.09
CA ILE A 242 -18.66 -4.06 1.20
C ILE A 242 -18.89 -5.06 2.33
N GLN A 243 -17.93 -5.19 3.23
CA GLN A 243 -17.97 -6.04 4.42
C GLN A 243 -17.61 -5.18 5.65
N PRO A 244 -18.60 -4.53 6.30
CA PRO A 244 -18.33 -3.50 7.29
C PRO A 244 -17.58 -3.97 8.53
N GLN A 245 -17.59 -5.27 8.85
CA GLN A 245 -16.92 -5.80 10.04
C GLN A 245 -15.41 -6.02 9.84
N SER A 246 -14.90 -5.95 8.60
CA SER A 246 -13.47 -6.18 8.26
C SER A 246 -12.88 -7.44 8.89
N VAL A 247 -13.62 -8.56 8.78
CA VAL A 247 -13.21 -9.89 9.29
C VAL A 247 -12.80 -10.82 8.16
N ILE A 248 -13.55 -10.79 7.05
CA ILE A 248 -13.12 -11.43 5.81
C ILE A 248 -12.32 -10.37 5.07
N HIS A 249 -11.02 -10.60 4.96
CA HIS A 249 -10.09 -9.60 4.40
C HIS A 249 -10.07 -9.61 2.88
N SER A 250 -10.38 -10.75 2.24
CA SER A 250 -10.81 -10.88 0.83
C SER A 250 -11.02 -12.37 0.50
N MET A 251 -11.50 -12.65 -0.72
CA MET A 251 -11.81 -14.01 -1.15
C MET A 251 -11.46 -14.23 -2.63
N VAL A 252 -11.29 -15.49 -3.00
CA VAL A 252 -11.06 -15.95 -4.38
C VAL A 252 -12.15 -16.93 -4.76
N GLN A 253 -12.83 -16.66 -5.87
CA GLN A 253 -13.74 -17.57 -6.54
C GLN A 253 -13.03 -18.27 -7.69
N PHE A 254 -13.17 -19.59 -7.77
CA PHE A 254 -12.60 -20.44 -8.81
C PHE A 254 -13.65 -20.81 -9.87
N GLU A 255 -13.22 -21.31 -11.03
CA GLU A 255 -14.12 -21.68 -12.15
C GLU A 255 -15.15 -22.77 -11.81
N ASP A 256 -14.92 -23.57 -10.76
CA ASP A 256 -15.88 -24.55 -10.25
C ASP A 256 -16.96 -23.95 -9.33
N GLY A 257 -16.89 -22.64 -9.06
CA GLY A 257 -17.79 -21.90 -8.19
C GLY A 257 -17.41 -21.94 -6.71
N ALA A 258 -16.35 -22.65 -6.32
CA ALA A 258 -15.87 -22.62 -4.94
C ALA A 258 -15.28 -21.25 -4.59
N VAL A 259 -15.51 -20.80 -3.36
CA VAL A 259 -14.94 -19.56 -2.82
C VAL A 259 -14.09 -19.90 -1.61
N ILE A 260 -12.81 -19.50 -1.64
CA ILE A 260 -11.91 -19.55 -0.49
C ILE A 260 -11.70 -18.13 0.01
N ALA A 261 -11.86 -17.95 1.31
CA ALA A 261 -11.73 -16.66 1.99
C ALA A 261 -10.66 -16.75 3.08
N GLN A 262 -9.91 -15.67 3.27
CA GLN A 262 -9.08 -15.52 4.46
C GLN A 262 -9.78 -14.63 5.48
N LEU A 263 -9.86 -15.14 6.71
CA LEU A 263 -10.51 -14.50 7.85
C LEU A 263 -9.50 -14.20 8.95
N GLY A 264 -9.66 -13.07 9.63
CA GLY A 264 -8.85 -12.73 10.79
C GLY A 264 -9.34 -11.47 11.48
N THR A 265 -8.71 -11.15 12.61
CA THR A 265 -8.84 -9.82 13.22
C THR A 265 -8.21 -8.77 12.30
N PRO A 266 -8.66 -7.50 12.35
CA PRO A 266 -8.04 -6.40 11.62
C PRO A 266 -6.69 -6.00 12.26
N ASP A 267 -5.65 -6.81 12.03
CA ASP A 267 -4.28 -6.62 12.52
C ASP A 267 -3.29 -6.80 11.37
N MET A 268 -2.58 -5.72 11.00
CA MET A 268 -1.62 -5.73 9.89
C MET A 268 -0.37 -6.57 10.20
N LYS A 269 -0.12 -6.94 11.46
CA LYS A 269 0.97 -7.87 11.77
C LYS A 269 0.77 -9.24 11.12
N LEU A 270 -0.46 -9.66 10.85
CA LEU A 270 -0.74 -10.92 10.17
C LEU A 270 -0.20 -10.94 8.72
N PRO A 271 -0.61 -10.01 7.82
CA PRO A 271 -0.08 -9.99 6.47
C PRO A 271 1.41 -9.64 6.41
N ILE A 272 1.90 -8.76 7.29
CA ILE A 272 3.34 -8.46 7.40
C ILE A 272 4.12 -9.72 7.77
N GLN A 273 3.71 -10.44 8.82
CA GLN A 273 4.40 -11.65 9.24
C GLN A 273 4.39 -12.70 8.13
N LEU A 274 3.26 -12.90 7.44
CA LEU A 274 3.20 -13.84 6.35
C LEU A 274 4.21 -13.48 5.24
N ALA A 275 4.27 -12.21 4.81
CA ALA A 275 5.24 -11.79 3.80
C ALA A 275 6.69 -12.04 4.25
N LEU A 276 7.00 -11.84 5.53
CA LEU A 276 8.36 -12.07 6.06
C LEU A 276 8.70 -13.55 6.30
N THR A 277 7.69 -14.39 6.53
CA THR A 277 7.86 -15.81 6.91
C THR A 277 7.51 -16.80 5.81
N TYR A 278 6.89 -16.35 4.73
CA TYR A 278 6.49 -17.19 3.59
C TYR A 278 7.63 -18.12 3.13
N PRO A 279 7.34 -19.42 2.87
CA PRO A 279 6.02 -20.07 2.85
C PRO A 279 5.47 -20.51 4.22
N ASP A 280 6.22 -20.31 5.29
CA ASP A 280 5.84 -20.78 6.61
C ASP A 280 4.81 -19.87 7.27
N ARG A 281 3.94 -20.47 8.09
CA ARG A 281 3.11 -19.73 9.05
C ARG A 281 3.73 -19.86 10.44
N ARG A 282 3.91 -18.74 11.13
CA ARG A 282 4.47 -18.71 12.49
C ARG A 282 3.45 -18.20 13.51
N TYR A 283 3.71 -18.49 14.77
CA TYR A 283 2.88 -18.00 15.87
C TYR A 283 2.91 -16.47 15.91
N LEU A 284 1.72 -15.85 15.89
CA LEU A 284 1.54 -14.42 16.08
C LEU A 284 0.76 -14.16 17.39
N PRO A 285 1.32 -13.45 18.37
CA PRO A 285 0.59 -13.07 19.58
C PRO A 285 -0.50 -12.04 19.27
N GLY A 286 -1.64 -12.10 19.96
CA GLY A 286 -2.76 -11.15 19.77
C GLY A 286 -4.13 -11.77 20.02
N LYS A 287 -5.18 -10.96 19.89
CA LYS A 287 -6.57 -11.43 20.00
C LYS A 287 -6.84 -12.49 18.92
N ARG A 288 -7.62 -13.52 19.25
CA ARG A 288 -8.10 -14.52 18.30
C ARG A 288 -9.50 -14.13 17.82
N LEU A 289 -9.82 -14.46 16.58
CA LEU A 289 -11.17 -14.28 16.07
C LEU A 289 -12.11 -15.23 16.82
N ASP A 290 -13.14 -14.68 17.43
CA ASP A 290 -14.20 -15.43 18.10
C ASP A 290 -15.51 -15.23 17.32
N PHE A 291 -16.00 -16.31 16.72
CA PHE A 291 -17.22 -16.28 15.92
C PHE A 291 -18.48 -16.16 16.76
N ALA A 292 -18.47 -16.61 18.02
CA ALA A 292 -19.58 -16.45 18.94
C ALA A 292 -19.71 -14.99 19.40
N GLU A 293 -18.59 -14.29 19.63
CA GLU A 293 -18.60 -12.84 19.90
C GLU A 293 -19.00 -12.01 18.67
N LEU A 294 -18.59 -12.42 17.47
CA LEU A 294 -18.83 -11.68 16.23
C LEU A 294 -20.31 -11.59 15.87
N GLY A 295 -21.07 -12.67 16.06
CA GLY A 295 -22.51 -12.77 15.79
C GLY A 295 -22.90 -12.81 14.32
N SER A 296 -22.42 -11.87 13.49
CA SER A 296 -22.77 -11.82 12.06
C SER A 296 -21.67 -11.22 11.17
N ILE A 297 -21.67 -11.64 9.92
CA ILE A 297 -20.87 -11.07 8.83
C ILE A 297 -21.86 -10.66 7.74
N SER A 298 -21.81 -9.40 7.31
CA SER A 298 -22.75 -8.86 6.33
C SER A 298 -22.03 -8.36 5.09
N PHE A 299 -22.67 -8.52 3.93
CA PHE A 299 -22.14 -8.08 2.64
C PHE A 299 -23.12 -7.18 1.92
N PHE A 300 -22.60 -6.15 1.26
CA PHE A 300 -23.39 -5.21 0.46
C PHE A 300 -22.68 -4.89 -0.85
N ALA A 301 -23.45 -4.48 -1.86
CA ALA A 301 -22.88 -3.87 -3.06
C ALA A 301 -22.23 -2.52 -2.71
N PRO A 302 -21.12 -2.15 -3.37
CA PRO A 302 -20.55 -0.81 -3.26
C PRO A 302 -21.48 0.23 -3.89
N ASP A 303 -21.48 1.44 -3.32
CA ASP A 303 -22.25 2.57 -3.82
C ASP A 303 -21.39 3.40 -4.78
N PHE A 304 -21.47 3.08 -6.06
CA PHE A 304 -20.72 3.78 -7.12
C PHE A 304 -21.23 5.19 -7.40
N GLU A 305 -22.46 5.52 -6.97
CA GLU A 305 -23.04 6.84 -7.23
C GLU A 305 -22.49 7.86 -6.25
N ASN A 306 -22.54 7.56 -4.95
CA ASN A 306 -22.06 8.46 -3.89
C ASN A 306 -20.53 8.40 -3.70
N PHE A 307 -19.88 7.28 -4.07
CA PHE A 307 -18.42 7.13 -4.03
C PHE A 307 -17.82 6.93 -5.43
N PRO A 308 -17.87 7.96 -6.29
CA PRO A 308 -17.44 7.87 -7.69
C PRO A 308 -15.93 7.57 -7.85
N GLY A 309 -15.13 7.83 -6.81
CA GLY A 309 -13.69 7.50 -6.81
C GLY A 309 -13.43 6.03 -7.15
N LEU A 310 -14.28 5.11 -6.70
CA LEU A 310 -14.17 3.69 -7.04
C LEU A 310 -14.52 3.44 -8.53
N ALA A 311 -15.61 4.03 -9.03
CA ALA A 311 -16.00 3.88 -10.44
C ALA A 311 -14.91 4.40 -11.39
N LEU A 312 -14.33 5.55 -11.06
CA LEU A 312 -13.21 6.15 -11.79
C LEU A 312 -11.99 5.24 -11.82
N ALA A 313 -11.66 4.56 -10.71
CA ALA A 313 -10.53 3.62 -10.66
C ALA A 313 -10.69 2.46 -11.66
N TYR A 314 -11.88 1.87 -11.77
CA TYR A 314 -12.15 0.84 -12.79
C TYR A 314 -11.99 1.39 -14.21
N LYS A 315 -12.50 2.61 -14.46
CA LYS A 315 -12.39 3.27 -15.77
C LYS A 315 -10.92 3.49 -16.16
N VAL A 316 -10.14 4.17 -15.33
CA VAL A 316 -8.75 4.52 -15.64
C VAL A 316 -7.85 3.29 -15.68
N GLY A 317 -8.14 2.28 -14.85
CA GLY A 317 -7.46 0.99 -14.91
C GLY A 317 -7.62 0.33 -16.28
N LYS A 318 -8.85 0.24 -16.79
CA LYS A 318 -9.16 -0.33 -18.11
C LYS A 318 -8.56 0.48 -19.27
N GLU A 319 -8.56 1.80 -19.17
CA GLU A 319 -7.92 2.68 -20.15
C GLU A 319 -6.40 2.48 -20.21
N GLY A 320 -5.77 2.19 -19.07
CA GLY A 320 -4.33 1.88 -18.99
C GLY A 320 -3.44 3.09 -19.27
N GLY A 321 -2.24 2.84 -19.80
CA GLY A 321 -1.23 3.87 -20.04
C GLY A 321 -0.84 4.62 -18.77
N ASN A 322 -0.77 5.96 -18.82
CA ASN A 322 -0.52 6.81 -17.66
C ASN A 322 -1.78 7.24 -16.90
N ARG A 323 -2.98 6.77 -17.26
CA ARG A 323 -4.24 7.16 -16.60
C ARG A 323 -4.28 6.76 -15.12
N PRO A 324 -3.82 5.55 -14.71
CA PRO A 324 -3.64 5.22 -13.29
C PRO A 324 -2.67 6.16 -12.55
N THR A 325 -1.61 6.62 -13.23
CA THR A 325 -0.65 7.59 -12.68
C THR A 325 -1.31 8.94 -12.45
N ILE A 326 -2.09 9.43 -13.42
CA ILE A 326 -2.83 10.69 -13.28
C ILE A 326 -3.80 10.61 -12.10
N TYR A 327 -4.58 9.53 -12.02
CA TYR A 327 -5.51 9.27 -10.93
C TYR A 327 -4.81 9.25 -9.56
N ASN A 328 -3.70 8.52 -9.44
CA ASN A 328 -2.96 8.41 -8.19
C ASN A 328 -2.34 9.75 -7.77
N ALA A 329 -1.65 10.44 -8.70
CA ALA A 329 -1.01 11.72 -8.41
C ALA A 329 -2.05 12.77 -8.00
N ALA A 330 -3.17 12.87 -8.72
CA ALA A 330 -4.22 13.82 -8.38
C ALA A 330 -4.81 13.53 -7.00
N ASN A 331 -5.02 12.26 -6.67
CA ASN A 331 -5.46 11.84 -5.34
C ASN A 331 -4.44 12.22 -4.25
N GLU A 332 -3.15 11.91 -4.42
CA GLU A 332 -2.12 12.24 -3.43
C GLU A 332 -2.07 13.76 -3.15
N PHE A 333 -2.10 14.57 -4.21
CA PHE A 333 -2.14 16.02 -4.09
C PHE A 333 -3.40 16.50 -3.37
N ALA A 334 -4.57 16.05 -3.83
CA ALA A 334 -5.85 16.51 -3.31
C ALA A 334 -6.07 16.09 -1.85
N VAL A 335 -5.71 14.86 -1.48
CA VAL A 335 -5.77 14.41 -0.08
C VAL A 335 -4.85 15.24 0.80
N SER A 336 -3.64 15.57 0.35
CA SER A 336 -2.76 16.49 1.09
C SER A 336 -3.40 17.86 1.29
N ARG A 337 -4.02 18.44 0.25
CA ARG A 337 -4.70 19.74 0.36
C ARG A 337 -5.93 19.67 1.27
N PHE A 338 -6.70 18.59 1.21
CA PHE A 338 -7.85 18.36 2.10
C PHE A 338 -7.39 18.28 3.56
N LEU A 339 -6.36 17.48 3.85
CA LEU A 339 -5.77 17.34 5.19
C LEU A 339 -5.21 18.66 5.75
N ASP A 340 -4.85 19.60 4.88
CA ASP A 340 -4.38 20.94 5.22
C ASP A 340 -5.51 21.99 5.26
N HIS A 341 -6.78 21.58 5.16
CA HIS A 341 -7.96 22.45 5.08
C HIS A 341 -7.97 23.42 3.87
N LYS A 342 -7.29 23.06 2.79
CA LYS A 342 -7.16 23.86 1.55
C LYS A 342 -8.02 23.34 0.39
N LEU A 343 -8.73 22.24 0.59
CA LEU A 343 -9.60 21.62 -0.41
C LEU A 343 -10.81 21.04 0.32
N SER A 344 -11.99 21.07 -0.30
CA SER A 344 -13.19 20.43 0.23
C SER A 344 -13.11 18.91 0.07
N TYR A 345 -13.96 18.17 0.80
CA TYR A 345 -14.02 16.71 0.66
C TYR A 345 -14.46 16.26 -0.75
N PRO A 346 -15.52 16.82 -1.37
CA PRO A 346 -15.85 16.53 -2.78
C PRO A 346 -14.73 16.92 -3.75
N GLY A 347 -13.98 17.98 -3.41
CA GLY A 347 -12.85 18.48 -4.20
C GLY A 347 -11.78 17.42 -4.47
N ILE A 348 -11.68 16.36 -3.65
CA ILE A 348 -10.75 15.25 -3.89
C ILE A 348 -11.07 14.54 -5.21
N ILE A 349 -12.34 14.22 -5.42
CA ILE A 349 -12.78 13.55 -6.65
C ILE A 349 -12.75 14.53 -7.83
N GLU A 350 -13.19 15.77 -7.62
CA GLU A 350 -13.18 16.81 -8.66
C GLU A 350 -11.75 17.06 -9.18
N ALA A 351 -10.74 17.06 -8.30
CA ALA A 351 -9.34 17.18 -8.69
C ALA A 351 -8.84 15.99 -9.54
N ILE A 352 -9.28 14.78 -9.21
CA ILE A 352 -8.96 13.57 -10.00
C ILE A 352 -9.58 13.67 -11.39
N GLU A 353 -10.87 14.00 -11.49
CA GLU A 353 -11.58 14.15 -12.77
C GLU A 353 -10.95 15.24 -13.63
N ALA A 354 -10.72 16.43 -13.06
CA ALA A 354 -10.09 17.54 -13.76
C ALA A 354 -8.70 17.19 -14.28
N SER A 355 -7.91 16.45 -13.50
CA SER A 355 -6.57 16.01 -13.92
C SER A 355 -6.62 15.00 -15.06
N LEU A 356 -7.60 14.08 -15.04
CA LEU A 356 -7.82 13.12 -16.12
C LEU A 356 -8.25 13.81 -17.41
N ASP A 357 -8.99 14.91 -17.34
CA ASP A 357 -9.40 15.65 -18.53
C ASP A 357 -8.27 16.54 -19.08
N HIS A 358 -7.37 17.02 -18.22
CA HIS A 358 -6.32 17.96 -18.60
C HIS A 358 -4.99 17.30 -19.03
N VAL A 359 -4.54 16.26 -18.31
CA VAL A 359 -3.21 15.69 -18.52
C VAL A 359 -3.23 14.68 -19.67
N GLY A 360 -2.31 14.87 -20.63
CA GLY A 360 -2.24 14.08 -21.86
C GLY A 360 -1.96 12.59 -21.64
N PHE A 361 -2.56 11.77 -22.51
CA PHE A 361 -2.41 10.32 -22.47
C PHE A 361 -1.07 9.83 -23.03
N VAL A 362 -0.43 8.91 -22.31
CA VAL A 362 0.78 8.19 -22.71
C VAL A 362 0.52 6.70 -22.62
N GLN A 363 0.57 5.99 -23.75
CA GLN A 363 0.18 4.57 -23.85
C GLN A 363 1.11 3.62 -23.06
N ASN A 364 2.42 3.84 -23.10
CA ASN A 364 3.41 2.95 -22.48
C ASN A 364 4.46 3.78 -21.73
N PRO A 365 4.11 4.35 -20.57
CA PRO A 365 5.02 5.25 -19.86
C PRO A 365 6.18 4.44 -19.24
N ASN A 366 7.41 4.87 -19.46
CA ASN A 366 8.56 4.41 -18.67
C ASN A 366 8.58 5.16 -17.31
N VAL A 367 9.56 4.87 -16.45
CA VAL A 367 9.66 5.51 -15.13
C VAL A 367 9.74 7.04 -15.22
N ASP A 368 10.49 7.58 -16.18
CA ASP A 368 10.60 9.03 -16.35
C ASP A 368 9.27 9.65 -16.76
N LYS A 369 8.52 9.02 -17.69
CA LYS A 369 7.18 9.48 -18.08
C LYS A 369 6.15 9.35 -16.97
N ILE A 370 6.28 8.37 -16.07
CA ILE A 370 5.45 8.28 -14.86
C ILE A 370 5.69 9.49 -13.96
N LEU A 371 6.96 9.86 -13.72
CA LEU A 371 7.33 11.01 -12.87
C LEU A 371 7.00 12.36 -13.52
N GLU A 372 7.18 12.48 -14.85
CA GLU A 372 6.73 13.65 -15.60
C GLU A 372 5.20 13.80 -15.55
N THR A 373 4.45 12.68 -15.61
CA THR A 373 2.99 12.71 -15.46
C THR A 373 2.59 13.21 -14.07
N GLU A 374 3.24 12.72 -13.01
CA GLU A 374 3.01 13.22 -11.64
C GLU A 374 3.28 14.72 -11.54
N ALA A 375 4.42 15.19 -12.06
CA ALA A 375 4.78 16.59 -12.05
C ALA A 375 3.75 17.46 -12.81
N ALA A 376 3.29 17.02 -13.97
CA ALA A 376 2.28 17.72 -14.77
C ALA A 376 0.93 17.82 -14.04
N VAL A 377 0.51 16.76 -13.34
CA VAL A 377 -0.69 16.78 -12.49
C VAL A 377 -0.55 17.80 -11.37
N TYR A 378 0.61 17.82 -10.68
CA TYR A 378 0.83 18.75 -9.58
C TYR A 378 0.89 20.20 -10.07
N GLU A 379 1.54 20.48 -11.20
CA GLU A 379 1.58 21.81 -11.81
C GLU A 379 0.17 22.29 -12.17
N PHE A 380 -0.61 21.44 -12.83
CA PHE A 380 -2.00 21.72 -13.17
C PHE A 380 -2.83 22.05 -11.93
N LEU A 381 -2.85 21.17 -10.92
CA LEU A 381 -3.66 21.37 -9.72
C LEU A 381 -3.19 22.56 -8.88
N GLN A 382 -1.89 22.85 -8.84
CA GLN A 382 -1.38 24.07 -8.19
C GLN A 382 -1.88 25.33 -8.89
N SER A 383 -1.91 25.34 -10.21
CA SER A 383 -2.42 26.49 -10.97
C SER A 383 -3.94 26.66 -10.86
N ALA A 384 -4.69 25.56 -10.78
CA ALA A 384 -6.15 25.57 -10.70
C ALA A 384 -6.68 25.87 -9.29
N LEU A 385 -5.86 25.62 -8.25
CA LEU A 385 -6.20 25.85 -6.84
C LEU A 385 -5.48 27.07 -6.23
N ALA A 386 -4.67 27.78 -7.01
CA ALA A 386 -4.14 29.11 -6.66
C ALA A 386 -5.23 30.16 -6.80
#